data_AF-A0A6M0CSR3-F1
#
_entry.id   AF-A0A6M0CSR3-F1
#
_cell.length_a   1.000
_cell.length_b   1.000
_cell.length_c   1.000
_cell.angle_alpha   90.00
_cell.angle_beta   90.00
_cell.angle_gamma   90.00
#
_symmetry.space_group_name_H-M   'P 1'
#
loop_
_entity.id
_entity.type
_entity.pdbx_description
1 polymer ?
#
loop_
_entity_poly.entity_id
_entity_poly.type
_entity_poly.pdbx_seq_one_letter_code
_entity_poly.pdbx_strand_id
1 'polypeptide(L)'
;MRWLRIAIGLTVSLLTLLCLLPATADSGSGWAVLLDDQANLQLSDIRSERYRNQFSPIELDQLDAAEPNQALWLHYQLPPQQPEQVLRLFAPDLSRLDLYVLDGGSLSLQTHHGRQDDSGALNLSTNDHLLAVPSSSHPKRRDLPAGL
;
A
#
# COMPACT_ATOMS: atom_id res chain seq x y z
N MET A 1 42.03 35.47 -2.96
CA MET A 1 40.64 35.73 -3.42
C MET A 1 40.19 34.92 -4.64
N ARG A 2 41.06 34.46 -5.56
CA ARG A 2 40.64 33.68 -6.75
C ARG A 2 40.10 32.27 -6.44
N TRP A 3 40.63 31.61 -5.41
CA TRP A 3 40.21 30.25 -5.02
C TRP A 3 38.81 30.19 -4.38
N LEU A 4 38.48 31.20 -3.56
CA LEU A 4 37.15 31.29 -2.92
C LEU A 4 36.02 31.41 -3.95
N ARG A 5 36.27 32.10 -5.07
CA ARG A 5 35.31 32.28 -6.16
C ARG A 5 35.01 30.98 -6.90
N ILE A 6 35.98 30.08 -7.02
CA ILE A 6 35.82 28.77 -7.67
C ILE A 6 34.99 27.84 -6.79
N ALA A 7 35.26 27.82 -5.48
CA ALA A 7 34.52 27.00 -4.53
C ALA A 7 33.02 27.38 -4.49
N ILE A 8 32.72 28.68 -4.46
CA ILE A 8 31.33 29.17 -4.45
C ILE A 8 30.61 28.80 -5.75
N GLY A 9 31.27 28.98 -6.90
CA GLY A 9 30.71 28.60 -8.20
C GLY A 9 30.38 27.11 -8.27
N LEU A 10 31.27 26.26 -7.75
CA LEU A 10 31.06 24.82 -7.66
C LEU A 10 29.87 24.47 -6.76
N THR A 11 29.75 25.10 -5.58
CA THR A 11 28.64 24.81 -4.66
C THR A 11 27.30 25.26 -5.23
N VAL A 12 27.23 26.42 -5.89
CA VAL A 12 25.98 26.91 -6.48
C VAL A 12 25.57 26.04 -7.66
N SER A 13 26.53 25.66 -8.53
CA SER A 13 26.27 24.75 -9.65
C SER A 13 25.81 23.37 -9.18
N LEU A 14 26.43 22.83 -8.11
CA LEU A 14 26.06 21.54 -7.54
C LEU A 14 24.66 21.61 -6.88
N LEU A 15 24.36 22.71 -6.18
CA LEU A 15 23.07 22.93 -5.55
C LEU A 15 21.94 23.07 -6.58
N THR A 16 22.17 23.81 -7.67
CA THR A 16 21.20 23.92 -8.76
C THR A 16 20.99 22.60 -9.49
N LEU A 17 22.04 21.77 -9.62
CA LEU A 17 21.92 20.43 -10.19
C LEU A 17 21.08 19.51 -9.28
N LEU A 18 21.27 19.58 -7.96
CA LEU A 18 20.47 18.82 -6.99
C LEU A 18 18.99 19.19 -7.00
N CYS A 19 18.65 20.46 -7.16
CA CYS A 19 17.26 20.93 -7.21
C CYS A 19 16.50 20.52 -8.48
N LEU A 20 17.20 20.01 -9.51
CA LEU A 20 16.61 19.56 -10.78
C LEU A 20 16.32 18.06 -10.83
N LEU A 21 16.69 17.27 -9.81
CA LEU A 21 16.29 15.86 -9.72
C LEU A 21 14.92 15.77 -9.03
N PRO A 22 13.81 15.64 -9.76
CA PRO A 22 12.60 15.15 -9.13
C PRO A 22 12.92 13.74 -8.62
N ALA A 23 12.96 13.57 -7.30
CA ALA A 23 12.99 12.25 -6.68
C ALA A 23 11.62 11.60 -6.90
N THR A 24 11.37 11.09 -8.10
CA THR A 24 10.26 10.17 -8.34
C THR A 24 10.75 8.78 -7.96
N ALA A 25 10.60 8.44 -6.68
CA ALA A 25 10.57 7.04 -6.27
C ALA A 25 9.19 6.47 -6.68
N ASP A 26 9.03 6.26 -7.99
CA ASP A 26 7.82 5.68 -8.56
C ASP A 26 8.26 4.57 -9.50
N SER A 27 8.61 3.42 -8.91
CA SER A 27 9.08 2.23 -9.62
C SER A 27 8.88 0.98 -8.77
N GLY A 28 7.75 0.90 -8.08
CA GLY A 28 7.26 -0.35 -7.52
C GLY A 28 5.83 -0.54 -8.02
N SER A 29 5.39 -1.77 -8.20
CA SER A 29 4.04 -2.17 -8.64
C SER A 29 2.84 -1.56 -7.89
N GLY A 30 3.05 -0.66 -6.93
CA GLY A 30 2.06 -0.10 -6.01
C GLY A 30 1.79 -0.99 -4.80
N TRP A 31 2.40 -2.18 -4.78
CA TRP A 31 2.28 -3.16 -3.72
C TRP A 31 3.39 -3.03 -2.69
N ALA A 32 3.01 -3.21 -1.44
CA ALA A 32 3.93 -3.32 -0.32
C ALA A 32 3.44 -4.40 0.64
N VAL A 33 4.37 -5.08 1.28
CA VAL A 33 4.07 -6.19 2.20
C VAL A 33 4.66 -5.92 3.58
N LEU A 34 3.95 -6.40 4.59
CA LEU A 34 4.41 -6.48 5.98
C LEU A 34 4.14 -7.89 6.50
N LEU A 35 5.19 -8.57 6.96
CA LEU A 35 5.05 -9.84 7.67
C LEU A 35 4.77 -9.58 9.14
N ASP A 36 3.71 -10.19 9.66
CA ASP A 36 3.39 -10.23 11.08
C ASP A 36 3.66 -11.65 11.61
N ASP A 37 4.82 -11.81 12.24
CA ASP A 37 5.26 -13.08 12.80
C ASP A 37 4.36 -13.64 13.91
N GLN A 38 3.50 -12.81 14.50
CA GLN A 38 2.66 -13.19 15.64
C GLN A 38 1.17 -13.26 15.28
N ALA A 39 0.80 -12.91 14.04
CA ALA A 39 -0.58 -12.84 13.57
C ALA A 39 -1.53 -12.11 14.55
N ASN A 40 -1.06 -11.02 15.16
CA ASN A 40 -1.77 -10.26 16.20
C ASN A 40 -1.99 -8.79 15.83
N LEU A 41 -1.38 -8.31 14.75
CA LEU A 41 -1.65 -6.96 14.28
C LEU A 41 -3.10 -6.87 13.78
N GLN A 42 -3.73 -5.74 14.07
CA GLN A 42 -5.07 -5.40 13.57
C GLN A 42 -4.98 -4.24 12.58
N LEU A 43 -6.10 -3.95 11.89
CA LEU A 43 -6.19 -2.83 10.97
C LEU A 43 -5.77 -1.49 11.62
N SER A 44 -6.11 -1.27 12.89
CA SER A 44 -5.69 -0.06 13.61
C SER A 44 -4.18 0.04 13.77
N ASP A 45 -3.51 -1.09 14.01
CA ASP A 45 -2.07 -1.14 14.26
C ASP A 45 -1.30 -0.89 12.97
N ILE A 46 -1.65 -1.56 11.88
CA ILE A 46 -0.97 -1.38 10.59
C ILE A 46 -1.15 0.02 9.99
N ARG A 47 -2.18 0.75 10.42
CA ARG A 47 -2.43 2.15 10.04
C ARG A 47 -1.61 3.15 10.86
N SER A 48 -1.04 2.73 11.99
CA SER A 48 -0.21 3.60 12.81
C SER A 48 1.11 3.95 12.10
N GLU A 49 1.69 5.10 12.42
CA GLU A 49 2.95 5.55 11.81
C GLU A 49 4.09 4.55 12.00
N ARG A 50 4.07 3.80 13.12
CA ARG A 50 5.06 2.78 13.44
C ARG A 50 5.11 1.68 12.38
N TYR A 51 3.96 1.14 11.98
CA TYR A 51 3.90 0.00 11.07
C TYR A 51 3.81 0.43 9.60
N ARG A 52 3.28 1.64 9.33
CA ARG A 52 3.20 2.18 7.97
C ARG A 52 4.57 2.27 7.28
N ASN A 53 5.64 2.54 8.03
CA ASN A 53 7.01 2.62 7.51
C ASN A 53 7.74 1.27 7.45
N GLN A 54 7.11 0.18 7.91
CA GLN A 54 7.68 -1.17 7.87
C GLN A 54 7.21 -1.98 6.65
N PHE A 55 6.22 -1.47 5.92
CA PHE A 55 5.82 -2.03 4.64
C PHE A 55 6.96 -1.92 3.63
N SER A 56 7.39 -3.06 3.11
CA SER A 56 8.44 -3.14 2.11
C SER A 56 7.82 -3.28 0.72
N PRO A 57 8.25 -2.48 -0.28
CA PRO A 57 7.78 -2.65 -1.65
C PRO A 57 8.06 -4.07 -2.16
N ILE A 58 7.10 -4.65 -2.88
CA ILE A 58 7.22 -6.01 -3.42
C ILE A 58 6.59 -6.10 -4.80
N GLU A 59 7.11 -6.98 -5.64
CA GLU A 59 6.44 -7.41 -6.86
C GLU A 59 5.62 -8.67 -6.55
N LEU A 60 4.36 -8.74 -7.03
CA LEU A 60 3.44 -9.82 -6.68
C LEU A 60 3.93 -11.22 -7.06
N ASP A 61 4.81 -11.33 -8.06
CA ASP A 61 5.42 -12.59 -8.50
C ASP A 61 6.43 -13.16 -7.50
N GLN A 62 6.89 -12.33 -6.55
CA GLN A 62 7.81 -12.68 -5.46
C GLN A 62 7.08 -12.82 -4.12
N LEU A 63 5.74 -12.74 -4.10
CA LEU A 63 4.96 -12.86 -2.88
C LEU A 63 4.83 -14.33 -2.46
N ASP A 64 5.51 -14.70 -1.38
CA ASP A 64 5.36 -16.00 -0.74
C ASP A 64 4.21 -16.00 0.27
N ALA A 65 3.61 -17.18 0.48
CA ALA A 65 2.61 -17.37 1.53
C ALA A 65 3.24 -17.25 2.93
N ALA A 66 2.46 -16.77 3.89
CA ALA A 66 2.88 -16.74 5.29
C ALA A 66 3.01 -18.16 5.85
N GLU A 67 3.98 -18.38 6.74
CA GLU A 67 4.09 -19.65 7.47
C GLU A 67 2.88 -19.86 8.41
N PRO A 68 2.63 -21.09 8.88
CA PRO A 68 1.61 -21.36 9.87
C PRO A 68 1.78 -20.47 11.12
N ASN A 69 0.71 -19.78 11.51
CA ASN A 69 0.65 -18.80 12.60
C ASN A 69 1.27 -17.42 12.33
N GLN A 70 1.68 -17.14 11.09
CA GLN A 70 2.01 -15.80 10.66
C GLN A 70 0.82 -15.18 9.92
N ALA A 71 0.81 -13.86 9.85
CA ALA A 71 -0.10 -13.11 8.99
C ALA A 71 0.70 -12.26 8.00
N LEU A 72 0.22 -12.18 6.77
CA LEU A 72 0.81 -11.32 5.75
C LEU A 72 -0.15 -10.18 5.45
N TRP A 73 0.33 -8.96 5.66
CA TRP A 73 -0.39 -7.74 5.34
C TRP A 73 0.07 -7.24 4.00
N LEU A 74 -0.83 -7.27 3.02
CA LEU A 74 -0.59 -6.77 1.70
C LEU A 74 -1.30 -5.42 1.53
N HIS A 75 -0.53 -4.39 1.15
CA HIS A 75 -1.02 -3.04 0.94
C HIS A 75 -0.86 -2.65 -0.52
N TYR A 76 -1.95 -2.17 -1.13
CA TYR A 76 -1.96 -1.65 -2.49
C TYR A 76 -2.41 -0.20 -2.51
N GLN A 77 -1.58 0.67 -3.09
CA GLN A 77 -1.96 2.06 -3.30
C GLN A 77 -2.59 2.23 -4.68
N LEU A 78 -3.91 2.45 -4.71
CA LEU A 78 -4.60 2.72 -5.96
C LEU A 78 -4.22 4.10 -6.52
N PRO A 79 -3.85 4.19 -7.80
CA PRO A 79 -3.70 5.47 -8.48
C PRO A 79 -5.04 6.22 -8.52
N PRO A 80 -5.05 7.55 -8.28
CA PRO A 80 -6.26 8.33 -8.46
C PRO A 80 -6.67 8.28 -9.94
N GLN A 81 -7.96 8.03 -10.22
CA GLN A 81 -8.61 8.08 -11.55
C GLN A 81 -8.59 6.78 -12.38
N GLN A 82 -8.58 5.60 -11.77
CA GLN A 82 -8.84 4.36 -12.51
C GLN A 82 -10.35 4.00 -12.48
N PRO A 83 -10.90 3.45 -13.60
CA PRO A 83 -12.28 2.95 -13.64
C PRO A 83 -12.47 1.80 -12.66
N GLU A 84 -13.70 1.31 -12.47
CA GLU A 84 -14.01 0.15 -11.63
C GLU A 84 -12.96 -0.97 -11.80
N GLN A 85 -12.27 -1.30 -10.71
CA GLN A 85 -11.27 -2.36 -10.68
C GLN A 85 -11.78 -3.53 -9.86
N VAL A 86 -11.40 -4.74 -10.25
CA VAL A 86 -11.64 -5.93 -9.46
C VAL A 86 -10.30 -6.48 -9.02
N LEU A 87 -10.10 -6.53 -7.70
CA LEU A 87 -8.99 -7.26 -7.11
C LEU A 87 -9.38 -8.73 -7.06
N ARG A 88 -8.62 -9.57 -7.78
CA ARG A 88 -8.75 -11.03 -7.74
C ARG A 88 -7.61 -11.61 -6.95
N LEU A 89 -7.92 -12.35 -5.89
CA LEU A 89 -6.95 -13.08 -5.11
C LEU A 89 -7.19 -14.58 -5.28
N PHE A 90 -6.21 -15.25 -5.86
CA PHE A 90 -6.16 -16.71 -5.88
C PHE A 90 -5.26 -17.22 -4.77
N ALA A 91 -5.85 -17.88 -3.79
CA ALA A 91 -5.14 -18.32 -2.62
C ALA A 91 -5.69 -19.67 -2.13
N PRO A 92 -5.13 -20.79 -2.63
CA PRO A 92 -5.68 -22.12 -2.39
C PRO A 92 -5.58 -22.58 -0.93
N ASP A 93 -4.61 -22.06 -0.18
CA ASP A 93 -4.26 -22.53 1.16
C ASP A 93 -4.54 -21.48 2.26
N LEU A 94 -5.29 -20.41 1.95
CA LEU A 94 -5.63 -19.40 2.97
C LEU A 94 -6.70 -19.90 3.93
N SER A 95 -6.35 -19.93 5.21
CA SER A 95 -7.30 -20.23 6.30
C SER A 95 -8.22 -19.05 6.61
N ARG A 96 -7.70 -17.82 6.46
CA ARG A 96 -8.39 -16.56 6.69
C ARG A 96 -7.85 -15.49 5.75
N LEU A 97 -8.75 -14.66 5.26
CA LEU A 97 -8.50 -13.51 4.41
C LEU A 97 -9.40 -12.37 4.87
N ASP A 98 -8.79 -11.29 5.34
CA ASP A 98 -9.51 -10.06 5.67
C ASP A 98 -9.14 -8.98 4.65
N LEU A 99 -10.14 -8.42 3.98
CA LEU A 99 -9.99 -7.40 2.96
C LEU A 99 -10.51 -6.07 3.48
N TYR A 100 -9.72 -5.01 3.29
CA TYR A 100 -10.03 -3.67 3.76
C TYR A 100 -9.80 -2.66 2.64
N VAL A 101 -10.81 -1.85 2.33
CA VAL A 101 -10.70 -0.72 1.40
C VAL A 101 -10.78 0.57 2.18
N LEU A 102 -9.75 1.41 2.01
CA LEU A 102 -9.68 2.73 2.63
C LEU A 102 -9.85 3.81 1.56
N ASP A 103 -10.76 4.75 1.78
CA ASP A 103 -10.89 5.98 0.97
C ASP A 103 -10.59 7.19 1.84
N GLY A 104 -9.60 8.01 1.45
CA GLY A 104 -9.15 9.17 2.22
C GLY A 104 -8.73 8.86 3.67
N GLY A 105 -8.37 7.60 3.97
CA GLY A 105 -8.07 7.13 5.32
C GLY A 105 -9.29 6.70 6.14
N SER A 106 -10.49 6.67 5.58
CA SER A 106 -11.68 6.10 6.20
C SER A 106 -11.96 4.71 5.65
N LEU A 107 -12.39 3.79 6.50
CA LEU A 107 -12.76 2.43 6.07
C LEU A 107 -14.07 2.49 5.28
N SER A 108 -13.99 2.16 3.99
CA SER A 108 -15.13 2.16 3.08
C SER A 108 -15.76 0.78 2.92
N LEU A 109 -14.94 -0.28 2.89
CA LEU A 109 -15.40 -1.65 2.70
C LEU A 109 -14.52 -2.60 3.52
N GLN A 110 -15.16 -3.59 4.14
CA GLN A 110 -14.50 -4.64 4.89
C GLN A 110 -15.18 -5.96 4.59
N THR A 111 -14.40 -6.96 4.18
CA THR A 111 -14.89 -8.31 3.89
C THR A 111 -14.02 -9.32 4.62
N HIS A 112 -14.67 -10.26 5.30
CA HIS A 112 -14.02 -11.36 5.99
C HIS A 112 -14.30 -12.66 5.23
N HIS A 113 -13.24 -13.33 4.82
CA HIS A 113 -13.28 -14.62 4.16
C HIS A 113 -12.46 -15.62 5.00
N GLY A 114 -12.99 -16.82 5.21
CA GLY A 114 -12.41 -17.83 6.08
C GLY A 114 -13.51 -18.55 6.83
N ARG A 115 -13.42 -19.88 6.98
CA ARG A 115 -14.47 -20.61 7.69
C ARG A 115 -14.30 -20.41 9.19
N GLN A 116 -15.38 -19.98 9.84
CA GLN A 116 -15.77 -20.56 11.12
C GLN A 116 -17.23 -21.02 11.04
N ASP A 117 -17.44 -22.34 11.08
CA ASP A 117 -18.76 -22.93 11.33
C ASP A 117 -18.91 -23.01 12.86
N ASP A 118 -20.05 -22.58 13.40
CA ASP A 118 -20.46 -22.87 14.79
C ASP A 118 -20.70 -24.37 15.05
N SER A 119 -20.50 -25.23 14.04
CA SER A 119 -20.59 -26.69 14.08
C SER A 119 -19.27 -27.42 13.75
N GLY A 120 -18.15 -26.70 13.55
CA GLY A 120 -16.82 -27.30 13.42
C GLY A 120 -16.44 -27.96 12.07
N ALA A 121 -17.15 -27.70 10.97
CA ALA A 121 -16.68 -28.12 9.64
C ALA A 121 -15.89 -26.96 8.94
N LEU A 122 -15.22 -27.11 7.76
CA LEU A 122 -14.64 -26.05 6.81
C LEU A 122 -15.33 -25.90 5.39
N ASN A 123 -15.97 -24.76 5.00
CA ASN A 123 -17.16 -24.69 4.10
C ASN A 123 -16.59 -24.19 2.82
N LEU A 124 -16.57 -25.11 1.86
CA LEU A 124 -16.04 -25.02 0.51
C LEU A 124 -15.31 -23.71 0.24
N SER A 125 -14.02 -23.80 0.59
CA SER A 125 -12.93 -22.92 0.22
C SER A 125 -13.06 -22.47 -1.23
N THR A 126 -13.70 -21.32 -1.44
CA THR A 126 -13.54 -20.61 -2.71
C THR A 126 -12.12 -20.09 -2.71
N ASN A 127 -11.24 -20.73 -3.48
CA ASN A 127 -9.83 -20.35 -3.62
C ASN A 127 -9.63 -19.06 -4.43
N ASP A 128 -10.72 -18.46 -4.91
CA ASP A 128 -10.74 -17.33 -5.84
C ASP A 128 -11.65 -16.22 -5.31
N HIS A 129 -11.05 -15.21 -4.71
CA HIS A 129 -11.76 -14.09 -4.10
C HIS A 129 -11.76 -12.90 -5.05
N LEU A 130 -12.94 -12.36 -5.32
CA LEU A 130 -13.11 -11.16 -6.15
C LEU A 130 -13.65 -10.02 -5.28
N LEU A 131 -12.92 -8.91 -5.25
CA LEU A 131 -13.31 -7.69 -4.56
C LEU A 131 -13.45 -6.56 -5.58
N ALA A 132 -14.66 -6.04 -5.75
CA ALA A 132 -14.86 -4.81 -6.49
C ALA A 132 -14.31 -3.64 -5.67
N VAL A 133 -13.32 -2.94 -6.22
CA VAL A 133 -12.75 -1.75 -5.59
C VAL A 133 -13.62 -0.55 -5.99
N PRO A 134 -14.26 0.14 -5.03
CA PRO A 134 -15.06 1.31 -5.34
C PRO A 134 -14.19 2.38 -6.00
N SER A 135 -14.70 2.97 -7.08
CA SER A 135 -14.02 4.06 -7.77
C SER A 135 -14.09 5.33 -6.91
N SER A 136 -12.93 5.82 -6.45
CA SER A 136 -12.85 7.06 -5.70
C SER A 136 -13.06 8.24 -6.65
N SER A 137 -14.22 8.88 -6.59
CA SER A 137 -14.58 10.01 -7.46
C SER A 137 -14.05 11.36 -6.97
N HIS A 138 -13.24 11.40 -5.90
CA HIS A 138 -12.75 12.66 -5.34
C HIS A 138 -11.71 13.32 -6.28
N PRO A 139 -12.05 14.44 -6.94
CA PRO A 139 -11.05 15.21 -7.65
C PRO A 139 -10.07 15.77 -6.62
N LYS A 140 -8.77 15.69 -6.91
CA LYS A 140 -7.74 16.44 -6.21
C LYS A 140 -8.06 17.92 -6.37
N ARG A 141 -8.82 18.49 -5.44
CA ARG A 141 -9.15 19.92 -5.42
C ARG A 141 -7.81 20.63 -5.26
N ARG A 142 -7.33 21.20 -6.37
CA ARG A 142 -6.18 22.08 -6.39
C ARG A 142 -6.67 23.36 -5.73
N ASP A 143 -6.50 23.45 -4.41
CA ASP A 143 -6.75 24.67 -3.66
C ASP A 143 -5.74 25.72 -4.12
N LEU A 144 -6.08 26.42 -5.20
CA LEU A 144 -5.43 27.66 -5.58
C LEU A 144 -5.79 28.70 -4.51
N PRO A 145 -4.82 29.35 -3.85
CA PRO A 145 -5.13 30.50 -3.02
C PRO A 145 -5.62 31.62 -3.95
N ALA A 146 -6.93 31.88 -3.91
CA ALA A 146 -7.48 33.13 -4.40
C ALA A 146 -7.14 34.22 -3.37
N GLY A 147 -6.02 34.90 -3.59
CA GLY A 147 -5.66 36.15 -2.92
C GLY A 147 -5.42 37.22 -3.99
N LEU A 148 -6.39 38.13 -4.10
CA LEU A 148 -6.29 39.41 -4.81
C LEU A 148 -5.23 40.32 -4.19
#